data_AF-A0A3B0UIF5-F1
#
_entry.id   AF-A0A3B0UIF5-F1
#
_cell.length_a   1.000
_cell.length_b   1.000
_cell.length_c   1.000
_cell.angle_alpha   90.00
_cell.angle_beta   90.00
_cell.angle_gamma   90.00
#
_symmetry.space_group_name_H-M   'P 1'
#
loop_
_entity.id
_entity.type
_entity.pdbx_description
1 polymer ?
#
loop_
_entity_poly.entity_id
_entity_poly.type
_entity_poly.pdbx_seq_one_letter_code
_entity_poly.pdbx_strand_id
1 'polypeptide(L)'
;MSTQRIRTIYTISLVILDAFLIAVAFVLAYQLRTRVDWPEPLANLVPLSAYAGLLVVHVIFIVIALFFYRQYYIPRAVSRVDQFYHLFAAVSIGTLVS
;
A
#
# COMPACT_ATOMS: atom_id res chain seq x y z
N MET A 1 24.60 18.36 -5.23
CA MET A 1 23.27 18.34 -4.57
C MET A 1 23.47 18.16 -3.07
N SER A 2 22.72 18.87 -2.22
CA SER A 2 22.83 18.65 -0.76
C SER A 2 22.26 17.29 -0.37
N THR A 3 22.85 16.64 0.63
CA THR A 3 22.43 15.31 1.14
C THR A 3 20.95 15.30 1.55
N GLN A 4 20.44 16.43 2.04
CA GLN A 4 19.01 16.62 2.35
C GLN A 4 18.12 16.51 1.10
N ARG A 5 18.48 17.16 -0.02
CA ARG A 5 17.68 17.10 -1.25
C ARG A 5 17.57 15.67 -1.78
N ILE A 6 18.67 14.91 -1.75
CA ILE A 6 18.68 13.51 -2.20
C ILE A 6 17.74 12.67 -1.33
N ARG A 7 17.80 12.83 0.01
CA ARG A 7 16.93 12.11 0.94
C ARG A 7 15.46 12.42 0.70
N THR A 8 15.12 13.70 0.48
CA THR A 8 13.74 14.12 0.23
C THR A 8 13.22 13.54 -1.08
N ILE A 9 13.99 13.62 -2.17
CA ILE A 9 13.60 13.06 -3.46
C ILE A 9 13.39 11.55 -3.34
N TYR A 10 14.34 10.84 -2.72
CA TYR A 10 14.24 9.41 -2.49
C TYR A 10 12.96 9.03 -1.73
N THR A 11 12.67 9.75 -0.64
CA THR A 11 11.49 9.48 0.20
C THR A 11 10.20 9.73 -0.58
N ILE A 12 10.11 10.84 -1.31
CA ILE A 12 8.92 11.17 -2.12
C ILE A 12 8.72 10.14 -3.22
N SER A 13 9.78 9.75 -3.93
CA SER A 13 9.72 8.71 -4.96
C SER A 13 9.26 7.37 -4.39
N LEU A 14 9.70 7.01 -3.18
CA LEU A 14 9.30 5.78 -2.50
C LEU A 14 7.82 5.81 -2.11
N VAL A 15 7.34 6.91 -1.52
CA VAL A 15 5.91 7.08 -1.18
C VAL A 15 5.02 7.01 -2.42
N ILE A 16 5.43 7.64 -3.53
CA ILE A 16 4.69 7.59 -4.80
C ILE A 16 4.65 6.16 -5.34
N LEU A 17 5.79 5.44 -5.30
CA LEU A 17 5.87 4.06 -5.75
C LEU A 17 4.97 3.15 -4.90
N ASP A 18 5.02 3.29 -3.58
CA ASP A 18 4.16 2.51 -2.67
C ASP A 18 2.69 2.77 -2.96
N ALA A 19 2.27 4.03 -3.05
CA ALA A 19 0.89 4.39 -3.36
C ALA A 19 0.42 3.79 -4.70
N PHE A 20 1.29 3.81 -5.71
CA PHE A 20 1.02 3.18 -7.00
C PHE A 20 0.88 1.66 -6.87
N LEU A 21 1.79 0.98 -6.17
CA LEU A 21 1.76 -0.47 -6.01
C LEU A 21 0.56 -0.94 -5.17
N ILE A 22 0.16 -0.18 -4.16
CA ILE A 22 -1.05 -0.43 -3.37
C ILE A 22 -2.30 -0.31 -4.27
N ALA A 23 -2.37 0.73 -5.11
CA ALA A 23 -3.47 0.88 -6.06
C ALA A 23 -3.50 -0.27 -7.09
N VAL A 24 -2.34 -0.70 -7.59
CA VAL A 24 -2.23 -1.87 -8.48
C VAL A 24 -2.70 -3.14 -7.77
N ALA A 25 -2.29 -3.37 -6.52
CA ALA A 25 -2.73 -4.52 -5.73
C ALA A 25 -4.26 -4.52 -5.53
N PHE A 26 -4.85 -3.36 -5.27
CA PHE A 26 -6.30 -3.20 -5.16
C PHE A 26 -7.01 -3.57 -6.47
N VAL A 27 -6.52 -3.08 -7.62
CA VAL A 27 -7.07 -3.41 -8.93
C VAL A 27 -6.93 -4.91 -9.24
N LEU A 28 -5.80 -5.52 -8.89
CA LEU A 28 -5.59 -6.96 -9.04
C LEU A 28 -6.54 -7.76 -8.15
N ALA A 29 -6.79 -7.33 -6.92
CA ALA A 29 -7.77 -7.94 -6.03
C ALA A 29 -9.19 -7.85 -6.59
N TYR A 30 -9.58 -6.70 -7.15
CA TYR A 30 -10.86 -6.54 -7.85
C TYR A 30 -10.95 -7.51 -9.04
N GLN A 31 -9.93 -7.56 -9.90
CA GLN A 31 -9.92 -8.48 -11.04
C GLN A 31 -10.01 -9.95 -10.60
N LEU A 32 -9.30 -10.31 -9.52
CA LEU A 32 -9.37 -11.65 -8.95
C LEU A 32 -10.79 -11.97 -8.50
N ARG A 33 -11.45 -11.04 -7.78
CA ARG A 33 -12.82 -11.22 -7.30
C ARG A 33 -13.84 -11.36 -8.43
N THR A 34 -13.62 -10.69 -9.57
CA THR A 34 -14.51 -10.79 -10.74
C THR A 34 -14.30 -12.05 -11.57
N ARG A 35 -13.12 -12.68 -11.49
CA ARG A 35 -12.78 -13.90 -12.26
C ARG A 35 -12.97 -15.18 -11.45
N VAL A 36 -13.01 -15.07 -10.12
CA VAL A 36 -13.10 -16.21 -9.21
C VAL A 36 -14.43 -16.16 -8.48
N ASP A 37 -15.28 -17.14 -8.76
CA ASP A 37 -16.57 -17.33 -8.10
C ASP A 37 -16.39 -18.06 -6.77
N TRP A 38 -15.75 -17.40 -5.81
CA TRP A 38 -15.53 -17.93 -4.46
C TRP A 38 -15.74 -16.84 -3.39
N PRO A 39 -16.42 -17.11 -2.27
CA PRO A 39 -17.17 -18.34 -1.94
C PRO A 39 -18.49 -18.47 -2.70
N GLU A 40 -19.11 -17.34 -3.08
CA GLU A 40 -20.29 -17.27 -3.92
C GLU A 40 -20.01 -16.46 -5.19
N PRO A 41 -20.69 -16.79 -6.30
CA PRO A 41 -20.63 -16.01 -7.53
C PRO A 41 -20.95 -14.53 -7.28
N LEU A 42 -20.33 -13.65 -8.07
CA LEU A 42 -20.55 -12.23 -7.93
C LEU A 42 -21.99 -11.87 -8.37
N ALA A 43 -22.91 -11.67 -7.41
CA ALA A 43 -24.32 -11.44 -7.70
C ALA A 43 -24.56 -10.13 -8.49
N ASN A 44 -23.77 -9.09 -8.22
CA ASN A 44 -23.82 -7.81 -8.93
C ASN A 44 -22.41 -7.35 -9.26
N LEU A 45 -22.13 -7.17 -10.55
CA LEU A 45 -20.88 -6.57 -11.01
C LEU A 45 -20.98 -5.05 -10.91
N VAL A 46 -20.28 -4.48 -9.94
CA VAL A 46 -20.17 -3.03 -9.77
C VAL A 46 -18.86 -2.56 -10.40
N PRO A 47 -18.86 -1.50 -11.23
CA PRO A 47 -17.63 -1.02 -11.87
C PRO A 47 -16.60 -0.55 -10.84
N LEU A 48 -15.31 -0.70 -11.17
CA LEU A 48 -14.18 -0.27 -10.32
C LEU A 48 -14.30 1.21 -9.88
N SER A 49 -14.88 2.07 -10.72
CA SER A 49 -15.08 3.49 -10.42
C SER A 49 -15.95 3.74 -9.18
N ALA A 50 -16.89 2.84 -8.88
CA ALA A 50 -17.69 2.93 -7.66
C ALA A 50 -16.85 2.73 -6.38
N TYR A 51 -15.72 2.03 -6.49
CA TYR A 51 -14.78 1.80 -5.40
C TYR A 51 -13.66 2.84 -5.34
N ALA A 52 -13.68 3.88 -6.18
CA ALA A 52 -12.62 4.88 -6.23
C ALA A 52 -12.40 5.57 -4.87
N GLY A 53 -13.47 5.89 -4.14
CA GLY A 53 -13.36 6.43 -2.78
C GLY A 53 -12.67 5.46 -1.81
N LEU A 54 -13.02 4.18 -1.89
CA LEU A 54 -12.42 3.14 -1.04
C LEU A 54 -10.95 2.90 -1.40
N LEU A 55 -10.58 2.91 -2.69
CA LEU A 55 -9.19 2.83 -3.14
C LEU A 55 -8.36 3.97 -2.56
N VAL A 56 -8.86 5.20 -2.61
CA VAL A 56 -8.15 6.38 -2.07
C VAL A 56 -7.94 6.24 -0.56
N VAL A 57 -8.99 5.87 0.17
CA VAL A 57 -8.90 5.62 1.63
C VAL A 57 -7.88 4.52 1.92
N HIS A 58 -7.95 3.39 1.21
CA HIS A 58 -7.05 2.26 1.38
C HIS A 58 -5.57 2.64 1.16
N VAL A 59 -5.27 3.37 0.09
CA VAL A 59 -3.92 3.89 -0.19
C VAL A 59 -3.45 4.81 0.94
N ILE A 60 -4.29 5.75 1.39
CA ILE A 60 -3.94 6.69 2.45
C ILE A 60 -3.62 5.96 3.75
N PHE A 61 -4.47 5.02 4.18
CA PHE A 61 -4.29 4.31 5.43
C PHE A 61 -3.04 3.41 5.43
N ILE A 62 -2.74 2.72 4.32
CA ILE A 62 -1.52 1.92 4.22
C ILE A 62 -0.28 2.83 4.21
N VAL A 63 -0.27 3.94 3.47
CA VAL A 63 0.87 4.88 3.47
C VAL A 63 1.10 5.48 4.86
N ILE A 64 0.02 5.83 5.58
CA ILE A 64 0.10 6.29 6.97
C ILE A 64 0.70 5.20 7.87
N ALA A 65 0.26 3.94 7.72
CA ALA A 65 0.82 2.83 8.47
C ALA A 65 2.32 2.65 8.18
N LEU A 66 2.73 2.65 6.91
CA LEU A 66 4.15 2.57 6.50
C LEU A 66 4.99 3.71 7.09
N PHE A 67 4.41 4.92 7.17
CA PHE A 67 5.03 6.06 7.80
C PHE A 67 5.23 5.86 9.31
N PHE A 68 4.22 5.38 10.04
CA PHE A 68 4.35 5.08 11.46
C PHE A 68 5.33 3.94 11.76
N TYR A 69 5.42 2.95 10.86
CA TYR A 69 6.44 1.90 10.89
C TYR A 69 7.83 2.38 10.41
N ARG A 70 7.98 3.69 10.18
CA ARG A 70 9.24 4.37 9.83
C ARG A 70 9.91 3.80 8.56
N GLN A 71 9.15 3.21 7.65
CA GLN A 71 9.67 2.61 6.41
C GLN A 71 10.25 3.65 5.45
N TYR A 72 9.86 4.91 5.60
CA TYR A 72 10.38 6.05 4.83
C TYR A 72 11.66 6.68 5.39
N TYR A 73 12.13 6.23 6.55
CA TYR A 73 13.40 6.70 7.11
C TYR A 73 14.54 5.87 6.53
N ILE A 74 15.73 6.45 6.41
CA ILE A 74 16.96 5.74 6.03
C ILE A 74 17.68 5.34 7.31
N PRO A 75 17.43 4.15 7.89
CA PRO A 75 18.15 3.75 9.07
C PRO A 75 19.53 3.20 8.70
N ARG A 76 20.48 3.31 9.63
CA ARG A 76 21.81 2.71 9.48
C ARG A 76 21.78 1.34 10.15
N ALA A 77 22.27 0.30 9.47
CA ALA A 77 22.43 -1.06 10.00
C ALA A 77 21.14 -1.75 10.50
N VAL A 78 20.07 -1.75 9.70
CA VAL A 78 18.84 -2.51 10.02
C VAL A 78 18.85 -3.87 9.32
N SER A 79 18.41 -4.90 10.06
CA SER A 79 18.22 -6.23 9.52
C SER A 79 17.08 -6.24 8.49
N ARG A 80 17.32 -6.82 7.31
CA ARG A 80 16.28 -6.97 6.27
C ARG A 80 15.09 -7.82 6.73
N VAL A 81 15.34 -8.74 7.66
CA VAL A 81 14.30 -9.60 8.24
C VAL A 81 13.35 -8.79 9.11
N ASP A 82 13.89 -7.91 9.95
CA ASP A 82 13.10 -7.02 10.80
C ASP A 82 12.28 -6.03 9.96
N GLN A 83 12.90 -5.48 8.92
CA GLN A 83 12.21 -4.62 7.96
C GLN A 83 11.04 -5.33 7.27
N PHE A 84 11.19 -6.61 6.92
CA PHE A 84 10.12 -7.40 6.34
C PHE A 84 8.93 -7.57 7.31
N TYR A 85 9.20 -7.84 8.59
CA TYR A 85 8.14 -7.93 9.61
C TYR A 85 7.40 -6.61 9.79
N HIS A 86 8.12 -5.49 9.81
CA HIS A 86 7.49 -4.17 9.89
C HIS A 86 6.65 -3.83 8.67
N LEU A 87 7.11 -4.20 7.46
CA LEU A 87 6.33 -4.04 6.24
C LEU A 87 5.02 -4.85 6.31
N PHE A 88 5.12 -6.13 6.70
CA PHE A 88 3.96 -6.99 6.82
C PHE A 88 2.94 -6.48 7.85
N ALA A 89 3.43 -6.02 9.01
CA ALA A 89 2.59 -5.44 10.05
C ALA A 89 1.90 -4.15 9.58
N ALA A 90 2.64 -3.25 8.91
CA ALA A 90 2.10 -2.00 8.39
C ALA A 90 0.98 -2.23 7.37
N VAL A 91 1.20 -3.12 6.39
CA VAL A 91 0.20 -3.43 5.36
C VAL A 91 -1.02 -4.10 5.97
N SER A 92 -0.83 -5.03 6.91
CA SER A 92 -1.93 -5.72 7.60
C SER A 92 -2.80 -4.75 8.38
N ILE A 93 -2.19 -3.87 9.18
CA ILE A 93 -2.91 -2.85 9.96
C ILE A 93 -3.60 -1.86 9.03
N GLY A 94 -2.90 -1.36 7.99
CA GLY A 94 -3.49 -0.44 7.02
C GLY A 94 -4.72 -1.04 6.33
N THR A 95 -4.68 -2.33 6.00
CA THR A 95 -5.81 -3.05 5.40
C THR A 95 -6.96 -3.29 6.39
N LEU A 96 -6.65 -3.56 7.66
CA LEU A 96 -7.68 -3.79 8.70
C LEU A 96 -8.43 -2.50 9.06
N VAL A 97 -7.77 -1.35 8.96
CA VAL A 97 -8.34 -0.06 9.37
C VAL A 97 -9.13 0.62 8.23
N SER A 98 -8.74 0.39 6.98
CA SER A 98 -9.41 0.96 5.79
C SER A 98 -10.71 0.26 5.44
#